data_AF-K7XDH3-F1
#
_entry.id   AF-K7XDH3-F1
#
_cell.length_a   1.000
_cell.length_b   1.000
_cell.length_c   1.000
_cell.angle_alpha   90.00
_cell.angle_beta   90.00
_cell.angle_gamma   90.00
#
_symmetry.space_group_name_H-M   'P 1'
#
loop_
_entity.id
_entity.type
_entity.pdbx_description
1 polymer ?
#
loop_
_entity_poly.entity_id
_entity_poly.type
_entity_poly.pdbx_seq_one_letter_code
_entity_poly.pdbx_strand_id
1 'polypeptide(L)' 'MLNVPDIQEAAAAALKDADDEYYLCGYFAADKTIQISELRERMARHLPGYMIPAHFVQLDKMPLTPNGKLNRQLLPAPV' A
#
# COMPACT_ATOMS: atom_id res chain seq x y z
N MET A 1 6.54 -4.06 3.39
CA MET A 1 5.55 -3.44 4.31
C MET A 1 5.21 -4.35 5.48
N LEU A 2 5.00 -5.66 5.29
CA LEU A 2 4.68 -6.61 6.39
C LEU A 2 5.71 -6.70 7.54
N ASN A 3 6.96 -6.26 7.35
CA ASN A 3 7.97 -6.20 8.43
C ASN A 3 7.84 -4.95 9.34
N VAL A 4 6.70 -4.26 9.31
CA VAL A 4 6.39 -3.16 10.23
C VAL A 4 5.48 -3.70 11.33
N PRO A 5 5.87 -3.64 12.62
CA PRO A 5 5.21 -4.36 13.71
C PRO A 5 3.72 -4.08 13.92
N ASP A 6 3.19 -2.96 13.41
CA ASP A 6 1.78 -2.57 13.53
C ASP A 6 0.97 -2.78 12.23
N ILE A 7 1.60 -3.22 11.13
CA ILE A 7 0.90 -3.56 9.88
C ILE A 7 0.42 -5.00 9.93
N GLN A 8 -0.90 -5.18 9.87
CA GLN A 8 -1.54 -6.50 9.87
C GLN A 8 -1.62 -7.07 8.46
N GLU A 9 -1.97 -6.23 7.48
CA GLU A 9 -2.11 -6.61 6.07
C GLU A 9 -1.48 -5.53 5.18
N ALA A 10 -0.89 -5.96 4.06
CA ALA A 10 -0.36 -5.03 3.08
C ALA A 10 -0.51 -5.57 1.65
N ALA A 11 -0.79 -4.68 0.72
CA ALA A 11 -0.88 -4.96 -0.71
C ALA A 11 -0.25 -3.81 -1.51
N ALA A 12 0.24 -4.11 -2.70
CA ALA A 12 0.68 -3.11 -3.65
C ALA A 12 -0.11 -3.26 -4.95
N ALA A 13 -0.47 -2.15 -5.57
CA ALA A 13 -1.11 -2.11 -6.88
C ALA A 13 -0.41 -1.09 -7.78
N ALA A 14 -0.29 -1.43 -9.06
CA ALA A 14 0.07 -0.47 -10.09
C ALA A 14 -1.21 0.23 -10.56
N LEU A 15 -1.27 1.55 -10.39
CA LEU A 15 -2.37 2.40 -10.79
C LEU A 15 -1.90 3.35 -11.89
N LYS A 16 -2.85 3.91 -12.63
CA LYS A 16 -2.58 4.96 -13.62
C LYS A 16 -2.94 6.32 -13.04
N ASP A 17 -2.14 7.33 -13.32
CA ASP A 17 -2.46 8.72 -13.00
C ASP A 17 -3.31 9.37 -14.10
N ALA A 18 -3.46 10.70 -14.03
CA ALA A 18 -4.22 11.47 -15.01
C ALA A 18 -3.56 11.49 -16.40
N ASP A 19 -2.25 11.25 -16.47
CA ASP A 19 -1.44 11.25 -17.70
C ASP A 19 -1.28 9.83 -18.29
N ASP A 20 -2.03 8.85 -17.77
CA ASP A 20 -1.99 7.43 -18.13
C ASP A 20 -0.65 6.72 -17.77
N GLU A 21 0.18 7.35 -16.93
CA GLU A 21 1.44 6.78 -16.45
C GLU A 21 1.21 5.87 -15.23
N TYR A 22 1.94 4.75 -15.20
CA TYR A 22 1.83 3.80 -14.10
C TYR A 22 2.66 4.23 -12.89
N TYR A 23 2.05 4.22 -11.72
CA TYR A 23 2.71 4.36 -10.43
C TYR A 23 2.31 3.26 -9.46
N LEU A 24 3.17 3.00 -8.47
CA LEU A 24 2.89 2.05 -7.40
C LEU A 24 2.15 2.73 -6.24
N CYS A 25 1.04 2.13 -5.81
CA CYS A 25 0.31 2.50 -4.61
C CYS A 25 0.39 1.36 -3.57
N GLY A 26 0.80 1.70 -2.35
CA GLY A 26 0.91 0.78 -1.22
C GLY A 26 -0.29 0.89 -0.29
N TYR A 27 -1.09 -0.16 -0.20
CA TYR A 27 -2.22 -0.25 0.72
C TYR A 27 -1.81 -1.04 1.95
N PHE A 28 -2.23 -0.60 3.13
CA PHE A 28 -1.99 -1.35 4.36
C PHE A 28 -3.11 -1.17 5.37
N ALA A 29 -3.31 -2.19 6.21
CA ALA A 29 -4.20 -2.12 7.36
C ALA A 29 -3.39 -2.12 8.66
N ALA A 30 -3.71 -1.20 9.56
CA ALA A 30 -3.07 -1.03 10.85
C ALA A 30 -4.03 -0.32 11.82
N ASP A 31 -4.03 -0.74 13.09
CA ASP A 31 -4.89 -0.16 14.13
C ASP A 31 -4.46 1.25 14.55
N LYS A 32 -3.23 1.65 14.20
CA LYS A 32 -2.64 2.94 14.54
C LYS A 32 -2.23 3.67 13.29
N THR A 33 -2.22 4.99 13.36
CA THR A 33 -1.64 5.82 12.30
C THR A 33 -0.14 5.52 12.17
N ILE A 34 0.27 5.11 10.98
CA ILE A 34 1.69 4.86 10.66
C ILE A 34 2.20 6.02 9.81
N GLN A 35 3.35 6.56 10.19
CA GLN A 35 3.98 7.62 9.40
C GLN A 35 4.52 7.07 8.08
N ILE A 36 4.09 7.66 6.97
CA ILE A 36 4.51 7.24 5.63
C ILE A 36 6.03 7.36 5.44
N SER A 37 6.67 8.35 6.06
CA SER A 37 8.13 8.51 6.02
C SER A 37 8.85 7.28 6.58
N GLU A 38 8.40 6.75 7.72
CA GLU A 38 8.97 5.54 8.32
C GLU A 38 8.82 4.32 7.38
N LEU A 39 7.65 4.18 6.75
CA LEU A 39 7.40 3.12 5.77
C LEU A 39 8.37 3.20 4.59
N ARG A 40 8.54 4.40 4.02
CA ARG A 40 9.48 4.63 2.91
C ARG A 40 10.91 4.32 3.30
N GLU A 41 11.38 4.82 4.44
CA GLU A 41 12.73 4.57 4.93
C GLU A 41 13.01 3.09 5.17
N ARG A 42 12.04 2.36 5.75
CA ARG A 42 12.15 0.91 5.95
C ARG A 42 12.23 0.15 4.63
N MET A 43 11.43 0.55 3.64
CA MET A 43 11.45 -0.06 2.30
C MET A 43 12.76 0.25 1.57
N ALA A 44 13.26 1.49 1.64
CA ALA A 44 14.50 1.91 0.99
C ALA A 44 15.75 1.13 1.45
N ARG A 45 15.73 0.55 2.65
CA ARG A 45 16.81 -0.32 3.14
C ARG A 45 16.90 -1.67 2.43
N HIS A 46 15.83 -2.10 1.77
CA HIS A 46 15.72 -3.45 1.20
C HIS A 46 15.29 -3.46 -0.26
N LEU A 47 14.78 -2.34 -0.77
CA LEU A 47 14.22 -2.22 -2.11
C LEU A 47 14.89 -1.06 -2.86
N PRO A 48 15.12 -1.23 -4.17
CA PRO A 48 15.45 -0.10 -5.05
C PRO A 48 14.35 0.97 -5.02
N GLY A 49 14.73 2.22 -5.25
CA GLY A 49 13.81 3.37 -5.18
C GLY A 49 12.55 3.23 -6.04
N TYR A 50 12.67 2.67 -7.25
CA TYR A 50 11.55 2.46 -8.17
C TYR A 50 10.53 1.40 -7.71
N MET A 51 10.88 0.57 -6.70
CA MET A 51 9.96 -0.39 -6.09
C MET A 51 9.26 0.18 -4.85
N ILE A 52 9.59 1.40 -4.44
CA ILE A 52 8.94 2.08 -3.32
C ILE A 52 7.67 2.75 -3.86
N PRO A 53 6.48 2.47 -3.30
CA PRO A 53 5.25 3.10 -3.72
C PRO A 53 5.33 4.63 -3.74
N ALA A 54 4.76 5.24 -4.77
CA ALA A 54 4.61 6.68 -4.89
C ALA A 54 3.54 7.20 -3.92
N HIS A 55 2.50 6.40 -3.66
CA HIS A 55 1.43 6.71 -2.72
C HIS A 55 1.23 5.59 -1.70
N PHE A 56 0.70 5.95 -0.54
CA PHE A 56 0.36 5.02 0.53
C PHE A 56 -1.04 5.32 1.04
N VAL A 57 -1.86 4.28 1.20
CA VAL A 57 -3.22 4.39 1.70
C VAL A 57 -3.39 3.45 2.89
N GLN A 58 -3.68 4.04 4.05
CA GLN A 58 -4.07 3.28 5.23
C GLN A 58 -5.57 2.96 5.15
N LEU A 59 -5.92 1.71 5.36
CA LEU A 59 -7.29 1.21 5.44
C LEU A 59 -7.55 0.66 6.83
N ASP A 60 -8.81 0.70 7.28
CA ASP A 60 -9.21 0.01 8.51
C ASP A 60 -9.11 -1.52 8.36
N LYS A 61 -9.38 -2.02 7.15
CA LYS A 61 -9.27 -3.44 6.79
C LYS A 61 -9.05 -3.61 5.29
N MET A 62 -8.42 -4.70 4.86
CA MET A 62 -8.34 -4.99 3.43
C MET A 62 -9.68 -5.43 2.86
N PRO A 63 -10.07 -4.94 1.67
CA PRO A 63 -11.25 -5.46 0.99
C PRO A 63 -10.93 -6.84 0.43
N LEU A 64 -11.62 -7.85 0.92
CA LEU A 64 -11.48 -9.23 0.46
C LEU A 64 -12.72 -9.67 -0.32
N THR A 65 -12.52 -10.57 -1.27
CA THR A 65 -13.57 -11.36 -1.91
C THR A 65 -14.15 -12.37 -0.91
N PRO A 66 -15.32 -12.97 -1.17
CA PRO A 66 -15.87 -14.04 -0.33
C PRO A 66 -14.91 -15.21 -0.08
N ASN A 67 -13.98 -15.45 -1.02
CA ASN A 67 -12.96 -16.50 -0.93
C ASN A 67 -11.67 -16.04 -0.20
N GLY A 68 -11.68 -14.88 0.44
CA GLY A 68 -10.54 -14.34 1.19
C GLY A 68 -9.40 -13.76 0.36
N LYS A 69 -9.53 -13.70 -0.97
CA LYS A 69 -8.54 -13.03 -1.85
C LYS A 69 -8.75 -11.53 -1.85
N LEU A 70 -7.69 -10.74 -2.01
CA LEU A 70 -7.78 -9.28 -2.18
C LEU A 70 -8.73 -8.90 -3.32
N ASN A 71 -9.74 -8.08 -3.01
CA ASN A 71 -10.64 -7.50 -4.01
C ASN A 71 -10.09 -6.14 -4.46
N ARG A 72 -9.26 -6.18 -5.51
CA ARG A 72 -8.57 -5.00 -6.05
C ARG A 72 -9.51 -3.90 -6.57
N GLN A 73 -10.72 -4.27 -7.00
CA GLN A 73 -11.70 -3.30 -7.52
C GLN A 73 -12.29 -2.40 -6.44
N LEU A 74 -12.20 -2.82 -5.17
CA LEU A 74 -12.68 -2.06 -4.01
C LEU A 74 -11.56 -1.28 -3.33
N LEU A 75 -10.34 -1.31 -3.87
CA LEU A 75 -9.26 -0.46 -3.36
C LEU A 75 -9.55 0.99 -3.74
N PRO A 76 -9.55 1.92 -2.78
CA PRO A 76 -9.78 3.33 -3.09
C PRO A 76 -8.60 3.90 -3.88
N ALA A 77 -8.88 4.90 -4.70
CA ALA A 77 -7.83 5.72 -5.28
C ALA A 77 -7.09 6.47 -4.17
N PRO A 78 -5.75 6.61 -4.24
CA PRO A 78 -5.02 7.47 -3.33
C PRO A 78 -5.47 8.94 -3.52
N VAL A 79 -5.55 9.68 -2.42
CA VAL A 79 -5.84 11.12 -2.39
C VAL A 79 -4.58 11.96 -2.41
#